data_AF-A0A426ZEM1-F1
#
_entry.id   AF-A0A426ZEM1-F1
#
_cell.length_a   1.000
_cell.length_b   1.000
_cell.length_c   1.000
_cell.angle_alpha   90.00
_cell.angle_beta   90.00
_cell.angle_gamma   90.00
#
_symmetry.space_group_name_H-M   'P 1'
#
loop_
_entity.id
_entity.type
_entity.pdbx_description
1 polymer ?
#
loop_
_entity_poly.entity_id
_entity_poly.type
_entity_poly.pdbx_seq_one_letter_code
_entity_poly.pdbx_strand_id
1 'polypeptide(L)' 'MPSYVQVESIVLSIISMLSSPNDESPANVEAAKEWRDTRDEFKKKVSRIVRRSQEML' A
#
# COMPACT_ATOMS: atom_id res chain seq x y z
N MET A 1 19.91 2.39 -24.70
CA MET A 1 20.28 1.76 -23.42
C MET A 1 18.98 1.34 -22.75
N PRO A 2 18.63 0.04 -22.68
CA PRO A 2 17.43 -0.33 -21.93
C PRO A 2 17.71 -0.08 -20.46
N SER A 3 16.97 0.85 -19.85
CA SER A 3 16.91 1.02 -18.40
C SER A 3 16.19 -0.20 -17.84
N TYR A 4 16.91 -1.32 -17.69
CA TYR A 4 16.39 -2.49 -17.00
C TYR A 4 16.08 -2.06 -15.58
N VAL A 5 14.78 -1.98 -15.29
CA VAL A 5 14.30 -1.75 -13.93
C VAL A 5 14.75 -2.95 -13.11
N GLN A 6 15.66 -2.73 -12.17
CA GLN A 6 16.13 -3.78 -11.29
C GLN A 6 14.98 -4.21 -10.36
N VAL A 7 14.88 -5.50 -10.06
CA VAL A 7 13.83 -6.01 -9.15
C VAL A 7 13.86 -5.26 -7.81
N GLU A 8 15.06 -4.96 -7.32
CA GLU A 8 15.25 -4.16 -6.09
C GLU A 8 14.56 -2.81 -6.15
N SER A 9 14.69 -2.06 -7.26
CA SER A 9 14.06 -0.74 -7.37
C SER A 9 12.54 -0.83 -7.46
N ILE A 10 12.00 -1.91 -8.03
CA ILE A 10 10.56 -2.20 -8.02
C ILE A 10 10.09 -2.45 -6.59
N VAL A 11 10.78 -3.31 -5.83
CA VAL A 11 10.40 -3.65 -4.46
C VAL A 11 10.48 -2.42 -3.55
N LEU A 12 11.54 -1.60 -3.67
CA LEU A 12 11.67 -0.34 -2.92
C LEU A 12 10.53 0.64 -3.25
N SER A 13 10.16 0.73 -4.52
CA SER A 13 9.02 1.56 -4.96
C SER A 13 7.70 1.08 -4.32
N ILE A 14 7.46 -0.23 -4.29
CA ILE A 14 6.26 -0.81 -3.65
C ILE A 14 6.24 -0.51 -2.15
N ILE A 15 7.36 -0.69 -1.44
CA ILE A 15 7.45 -0.39 -0.01
C ILE A 15 7.16 1.10 0.26
N SER A 16 7.72 1.99 -0.55
CA SER A 16 7.47 3.43 -0.48
C SER A 16 5.99 3.76 -0.70
N MET A 17 5.38 3.17 -1.74
CA MET A 17 3.96 3.35 -2.05
C MET A 17 3.04 2.82 -0.94
N LEU A 18 3.39 1.71 -0.28
CA LEU A 18 2.61 1.21 0.86
C LEU A 18 2.72 2.12 2.09
N SER A 19 3.86 2.81 2.26
CA SER A 19 4.09 3.75 3.36
C SER A 19 3.38 5.09 3.14
N SER A 20 3.30 5.53 1.88
CA SER A 20 2.57 6.72 1.43
C SER A 20 1.75 6.42 0.16
N PRO A 21 0.55 5.85 0.30
CA PRO A 21 -0.34 5.53 -0.81
C PRO A 21 -0.67 6.75 -1.65
N ASN A 22 -0.81 6.54 -2.96
CA ASN A 22 -1.21 7.57 -3.90
C ASN A 22 -2.75 7.66 -3.95
N ASP A 23 -3.31 8.75 -3.45
CA ASP A 23 -4.75 9.00 -3.40
C ASP A 23 -5.27 9.95 -4.50
N GLU A 24 -4.36 10.51 -5.32
CA GLU A 24 -4.64 11.27 -6.55
C GLU A 24 -5.05 10.36 -7.71
N SER A 25 -4.52 9.12 -7.73
CA SER A 25 -4.87 8.09 -8.71
C SER A 25 -5.13 6.75 -8.03
N PRO A 26 -6.21 6.63 -7.24
CA PRO A 26 -6.44 5.45 -6.42
C PRO A 26 -6.95 4.28 -7.26
N ALA A 27 -6.31 3.12 -7.11
CA ALA A 27 -6.83 1.87 -7.68
C ALA A 27 -8.06 1.35 -6.91
N ASN A 28 -8.15 1.68 -5.61
CA ASN A 28 -9.29 1.37 -4.75
C ASN A 28 -9.82 2.69 -4.18
N VAL A 29 -10.99 3.10 -4.66
CA VAL A 29 -11.60 4.40 -4.33
C VAL A 29 -12.07 4.43 -2.88
N GLU A 30 -12.63 3.33 -2.37
CA GLU A 30 -13.07 3.25 -0.98
C GLU A 30 -11.90 3.38 0.00
N ALA A 31 -10.81 2.66 -0.26
CA ALA A 31 -9.60 2.72 0.55
C ALA A 31 -8.96 4.12 0.53
N ALA A 32 -8.98 4.80 -0.61
CA ALA A 32 -8.48 6.17 -0.73
C ALA A 32 -9.37 7.18 0.04
N LYS A 33 -10.69 7.00 -0.01
CA LYS A 33 -11.61 7.79 0.81
C LYS A 33 -11.37 7.55 2.30
N GLU A 34 -11.24 6.30 2.73
CA GLU A 34 -10.94 5.98 4.13
C GLU A 34 -9.58 6.49 4.58
N TRP A 35 -8.59 6.48 3.68
CA TRP A 35 -7.26 7.05 3.94
C TRP A 35 -7.34 8.55 4.24
N ARG A 36 -8.12 9.31 3.48
CA ARG A 36 -8.31 10.76 3.66
C ARG A 36 -9.22 11.11 4.83
N ASP A 37 -10.39 10.48 4.90
CA ASP A 37 -11.50 10.93 5.76
C ASP A 37 -11.50 10.21 7.12
N THR A 38 -11.05 8.95 7.17
CA THR A 38 -11.16 8.09 8.37
C THR A 38 -9.88 7.29 8.63
N ARG A 39 -8.78 8.02 8.81
CA ARG A 39 -7.41 7.47 8.90
C ARG A 39 -7.24 6.36 9.94
N ASP A 40 -7.90 6.47 11.09
CA ASP A 40 -7.79 5.47 12.17
C ASP A 40 -8.48 4.15 11.82
N GLU A 41 -9.64 4.20 11.16
CA GLU A 41 -10.33 2.99 10.69
C GLU A 41 -9.55 2.30 9.57
N PHE A 42 -8.96 3.09 8.67
CA PHE A 42 -8.03 2.58 7.66
C PHE A 42 -6.88 1.82 8.32
N LYS A 43 -6.21 2.42 9.32
CA LYS A 43 -5.11 1.76 10.06
C LYS A 43 -5.56 0.46 10.74
N LYS A 44 -6.75 0.44 11.37
CA LYS A 44 -7.31 -0.78 11.98
C LYS A 44 -7.57 -1.88 10.94
N LYS A 45 -8.02 -1.54 9.73
CA LYS A 45 -8.18 -2.51 8.63
C LYS A 45 -6.85 -3.04 8.14
N VAL A 46 -5.87 -2.16 7.90
CA VAL A 46 -4.52 -2.56 7.47
C VAL A 46 -3.86 -3.48 8.50
N SER A 47 -3.96 -3.18 9.79
CA SER A 47 -3.41 -4.03 10.86
C SER A 47 -4.01 -5.45 10.83
N ARG A 48 -5.32 -5.59 10.59
CA ARG A 48 -5.98 -6.90 10.40
C ARG A 48 -5.47 -7.64 9.17
N ILE A 49 -5.23 -6.94 8.06
CA ILE A 49 -4.66 -7.52 6.83
C ILE A 49 -3.23 -8.01 7.09
N VAL A 50 -2.39 -7.22 7.76
CA VAL A 50 -1.02 -7.61 8.12
C VAL A 50 -1.04 -8.86 8.99
N ARG A 51 -1.87 -8.91 10.04
CA ARG A 51 -2.02 -10.09 10.89
C ARG A 51 -2.41 -11.33 10.07
N ARG A 52 -3.44 -11.22 9.21
CA ARG A 52 -3.88 -12.32 8.35
C ARG A 52 -2.75 -12.80 7.43
N SER A 53 -1.93 -11.90 6.90
CA SER A 53 -0.81 -12.27 6.02
C SER A 53 0.28 -13.09 6.73
N GLN A 54 0.40 -12.95 8.06
CA GLN A 54 1.34 -13.71 8.89
C GLN A 54 0.79 -15.09 9.30
N GLU A 55 -0.53 -15.23 9.40
CA GLU A 55 -1.22 -16.49 9.73
C GLU A 55 -1.32 -17.45 8.53
N MET A 56 -0.99 -16.98 7.32
CA MET A 56 -0.97 -17.78 6.09
C MET A 56 0.39 -18.45 5.81
N LEU A 57 1.31 -18.43 6.78
CA LEU A 57 2.58 -19.16 6.80
C LEU A 57 2.47 -20.40 7.68
#